data_AF-A0AAC9SZU2-F1
#
_entry.id   AF-A0AAC9SZU2-F1
#
_cell.length_a   1.000
_cell.length_b   1.000
_cell.length_c   1.000
_cell.angle_alpha   90.00
_cell.angle_beta   90.00
_cell.angle_gamma   90.00
#
_symmetry.space_group_name_H-M   'P 1'
#
loop_
_entity.id
_entity.type
_entity.pdbx_description
1 polymer ?
#
loop_
_entity_poly.entity_id
_entity_poly.type
_entity_poly.pdbx_seq_one_letter_code
_entity_poly.pdbx_strand_id
1 'polypeptide(L)'
;MNVDMGESMSGLRFGRSVHLTVTLEPGYVIDDANALVDWLIRTGWSVNHDKINGGVMMTIRDAEGVPVARDYWRTAMNRFGLPDSATSEFKKANYEKSGIVGARAQELEKLIGPWPADIPEFTDVLIVTG
;
A
#
# COMPACT_ATOMS: atom_id res chain seq x y z
N MET A 1 5.08 -11.10 -3.72
CA MET A 1 4.19 -9.93 -3.79
C MET A 1 3.02 -10.34 -4.63
N ASN A 2 1.85 -10.36 -4.01
CA ASN A 2 0.59 -10.53 -4.72
C ASN A 2 -0.04 -9.16 -4.99
N VAL A 3 -0.61 -9.00 -6.17
CA VAL A 3 -1.36 -7.82 -6.59
C VAL A 3 -2.78 -8.26 -6.88
N ASP A 4 -3.69 -7.99 -5.95
CA ASP A 4 -5.11 -8.30 -6.11
C ASP A 4 -5.86 -7.03 -6.53
N MET A 5 -6.82 -7.17 -7.42
CA MET A 5 -7.73 -6.07 -7.79
C MET A 5 -9.09 -6.29 -7.13
N GLY A 6 -9.55 -5.25 -6.45
CA GLY A 6 -10.90 -5.19 -5.89
C GLY A 6 -11.78 -4.34 -6.78
N GLU A 7 -12.81 -4.95 -7.37
CA GLU A 7 -13.91 -4.20 -7.97
C GLU A 7 -15.10 -4.23 -7.00
N SER A 8 -15.62 -3.05 -6.68
CA SER A 8 -16.78 -2.91 -5.81
C SER A 8 -17.82 -2.01 -6.46
N MET A 9 -19.08 -2.37 -6.28
CA MET A 9 -20.21 -1.57 -6.72
C MET A 9 -21.01 -1.17 -5.49
N SER A 10 -21.10 0.13 -5.22
CA SER A 10 -21.93 0.68 -4.14
C SER A 10 -22.95 1.64 -4.75
N GLY A 11 -24.21 1.17 -4.85
CA GLY A 11 -25.24 1.88 -5.60
C GLY A 11 -24.88 1.98 -7.09
N LEU A 12 -24.82 3.22 -7.63
CA LEU A 12 -24.41 3.51 -9.01
C LEU A 12 -22.90 3.82 -9.16
N ARG A 13 -22.11 3.70 -8.08
CA ARG A 13 -20.68 4.02 -8.11
C ARG A 13 -19.87 2.75 -8.28
N PHE A 14 -19.10 2.70 -9.36
CA PHE A 14 -18.12 1.67 -9.63
C PHE A 14 -16.77 2.09 -9.04
N GLY A 15 -16.22 1.28 -8.14
CA GLY A 15 -14.95 1.51 -7.47
C GLY A 15 -13.94 0.41 -7.81
N ARG A 16 -12.80 0.79 -8.37
CA ARG A 16 -11.61 -0.06 -8.52
C ARG A 16 -10.56 0.31 -7.50
N SER A 17 -10.16 -0.66 -6.69
CA SER A 17 -9.01 -0.57 -5.81
C SER A 17 -7.96 -1.62 -6.16
N VAL A 18 -6.70 -1.30 -5.88
CA VAL A 18 -5.59 -2.25 -5.95
C VAL A 18 -5.18 -2.62 -4.54
N HIS A 19 -4.95 -3.89 -4.29
CA HIS A 19 -4.51 -4.45 -3.02
C HIS A 19 -3.15 -5.11 -3.26
N LEU A 20 -2.10 -4.48 -2.75
CA LEU A 20 -0.75 -5.04 -2.78
C LEU A 20 -0.50 -5.78 -1.48
N THR A 21 -0.06 -7.03 -1.58
CA THR A 21 0.45 -7.79 -0.43
C THR A 21 1.90 -8.17 -0.68
N VAL A 22 2.79 -7.70 0.17
CA VAL A 22 4.20 -8.11 0.19
C VAL A 22 4.40 -9.06 1.35
N THR A 23 5.06 -10.18 1.08
CA THR A 23 5.56 -11.09 2.10
C THR A 23 7.08 -10.98 2.07
N LEU A 24 7.69 -10.67 3.21
CA LEU A 24 9.14 -10.57 3.37
C LEU A 24 9.72 -11.95 3.65
N GLU A 25 10.93 -12.19 3.17
CA GLU A 25 11.64 -13.44 3.47
C GLU A 25 12.19 -13.49 4.89
N PRO A 26 12.48 -14.69 5.42
CA PRO A 26 13.17 -14.83 6.70
C PRO A 26 14.50 -14.06 6.69
N GLY A 27 14.72 -13.24 7.72
CA GLY A 27 15.95 -12.45 7.87
C GLY A 27 16.00 -11.16 7.05
N TYR A 28 14.92 -10.78 6.38
CA TYR A 28 14.82 -9.50 5.68
C TYR A 28 14.90 -8.32 6.66
N VAL A 29 15.64 -7.28 6.27
CA VAL A 29 15.70 -5.99 6.98
C VAL A 29 15.16 -4.90 6.07
N ILE A 30 14.20 -4.12 6.56
CA ILE A 30 13.73 -2.91 5.84
C ILE A 30 14.70 -1.78 6.18
N ASP A 31 15.68 -1.53 5.32
CA ASP A 31 16.67 -0.46 5.52
C ASP A 31 16.05 0.95 5.39
N ASP A 32 15.14 1.13 4.43
CA ASP A 32 14.35 2.37 4.29
C ASP A 32 12.86 2.07 4.08
N ALA A 33 12.10 2.14 5.17
CA ALA A 33 10.65 1.96 5.14
C ALA A 33 9.95 3.00 4.25
N ASN A 34 10.51 4.21 4.09
CA ASN A 34 9.90 5.23 3.24
C ASN A 34 10.05 4.88 1.76
N ALA A 35 11.22 4.39 1.35
CA ALA A 35 11.46 3.97 -0.02
C ALA A 35 10.56 2.80 -0.42
N LEU A 36 10.37 1.83 0.49
CA LEU A 36 9.44 0.72 0.28
C LEU A 36 7.97 1.20 0.18
N VAL A 37 7.53 2.13 1.03
CA VAL A 37 6.18 2.72 0.90
C VAL A 37 6.03 3.47 -0.42
N ASP A 38 6.99 4.31 -0.80
CA ASP A 38 6.92 5.07 -2.06
C ASP A 38 6.76 4.13 -3.24
N TRP A 39 7.60 3.09 -3.28
CA TRP A 39 7.56 2.08 -4.32
C TRP A 39 6.21 1.36 -4.37
N LEU A 40 5.67 0.93 -3.24
CA LEU A 40 4.37 0.26 -3.19
C LEU A 40 3.22 1.17 -3.61
N ILE A 41 3.23 2.43 -3.18
CA ILE A 41 2.20 3.40 -3.56
C ILE A 41 2.22 3.65 -5.08
N ARG A 42 3.40 3.90 -5.65
CA ARG A 42 3.57 4.17 -7.08
C ARG A 42 3.25 2.94 -7.93
N THR A 43 3.66 1.76 -7.47
CA THR A 43 3.31 0.48 -8.09
C THR A 43 1.80 0.28 -8.06
N GLY A 44 1.16 0.39 -6.89
CA GLY A 44 -0.28 0.16 -6.76
C GLY A 44 -1.12 1.16 -7.53
N TRP A 45 -0.65 2.40 -7.67
CA TRP A 45 -1.28 3.41 -8.52
C TRP A 45 -1.22 3.03 -9.99
N SER A 46 -0.13 2.39 -10.43
CA SER A 46 0.24 2.31 -11.85
C SER A 46 0.26 0.88 -12.43
N VAL A 47 -0.03 -0.15 -11.63
CA VAL A 47 0.06 -1.56 -12.02
C VAL A 47 -1.02 -2.04 -12.99
N ASN A 48 -2.08 -1.25 -13.19
CA ASN A 48 -3.18 -1.61 -14.08
C ASN A 48 -3.08 -0.90 -15.44
N HIS A 49 -3.78 -1.39 -16.46
CA HIS A 49 -4.00 -0.71 -17.74
C HIS A 49 -5.11 0.34 -17.68
N ASP A 50 -5.90 0.31 -16.60
CA ASP A 50 -7.07 1.15 -16.36
C ASP A 50 -6.87 1.99 -15.10
N LYS A 51 -7.19 3.29 -15.17
CA LYS A 51 -7.09 4.19 -14.01
C LYS A 51 -7.99 3.70 -12.87
N ILE A 52 -7.41 3.63 -11.67
CA ILE A 52 -8.12 3.27 -10.44
C ILE A 52 -8.77 4.51 -9.81
N ASN A 53 -9.94 4.33 -9.21
CA ASN A 53 -10.75 5.41 -8.63
C ASN A 53 -11.15 5.18 -7.16
N GLY A 54 -10.95 3.96 -6.63
CA GLY A 54 -11.16 3.60 -5.24
C GLY A 54 -9.91 3.82 -4.37
N GLY A 55 -8.72 3.53 -4.91
CA GLY A 55 -7.44 3.77 -4.23
C GLY A 55 -6.53 2.55 -4.19
N VAL A 56 -5.45 2.66 -3.43
CA VAL A 56 -4.46 1.61 -3.24
C VAL A 56 -4.47 1.19 -1.77
N MET A 57 -4.54 -0.11 -1.54
CA MET A 57 -4.33 -0.76 -0.25
C MET A 57 -3.05 -1.57 -0.31
N MET A 58 -2.30 -1.59 0.78
CA MET A 58 -0.98 -2.22 0.88
C MET A 58 -0.90 -2.95 2.20
N THR A 59 -0.39 -4.17 2.17
CA THR A 59 -0.13 -5.01 3.34
C THR A 59 1.28 -5.56 3.22
N ILE A 60 2.04 -5.51 4.31
CA ILE A 60 3.38 -6.07 4.35
C ILE A 60 3.42 -7.04 5.52
N ARG A 61 3.80 -8.27 5.22
CA ARG A 61 3.83 -9.40 6.15
C ARG A 61 5.25 -9.94 6.25
N ASP A 62 5.61 -10.45 7.42
CA ASP A 62 6.81 -11.28 7.55
C ASP A 62 6.63 -12.66 6.89
N ALA A 63 7.66 -13.49 6.97
CA ALA A 63 7.66 -14.83 6.41
C ALA A 63 6.60 -15.77 7.03
N GLU A 64 6.11 -15.46 8.23
CA GLU A 64 5.06 -16.21 8.92
C GLU A 64 3.66 -15.69 8.56
N GLY A 65 3.56 -14.65 7.72
CA GLY A 65 2.30 -14.04 7.32
C GLY A 65 1.77 -13.01 8.32
N VAL A 66 2.55 -12.64 9.33
CA VAL A 66 2.16 -11.67 10.35
C VAL A 66 2.43 -10.25 9.83
N PRO A 67 1.49 -9.30 9.97
CA PRO A 67 1.73 -7.91 9.61
C PRO A 67 2.95 -7.30 10.32
N VAL A 68 3.80 -6.62 9.56
CA VAL A 68 4.94 -5.87 10.12
C VAL A 68 4.44 -4.69 10.96
N ALA A 69 5.14 -4.39 12.07
CA ALA A 69 4.71 -3.43 13.08
C ALA A 69 4.36 -2.03 12.52
N ARG A 70 3.25 -1.45 13.02
CA ARG A 70 2.66 -0.19 12.56
C ARG A 70 3.60 1.01 12.58
N ASP A 71 4.46 1.09 13.59
CA ASP A 71 5.29 2.27 13.83
C ASP A 71 6.27 2.53 12.66
N TYR A 72 6.69 1.48 11.95
CA TYR A 72 7.52 1.60 10.74
C TYR A 72 6.76 2.31 9.60
N TRP A 73 5.46 2.06 9.47
CA TRP A 73 4.64 2.55 8.37
C TRP A 73 4.02 3.92 8.64
N ARG A 74 3.69 4.23 9.90
CA ARG A 74 3.14 5.54 10.26
C ARG A 74 4.07 6.69 9.86
N THR A 75 5.37 6.54 10.14
CA THR A 75 6.38 7.56 9.82
C THR A 75 6.51 7.75 8.31
N ALA A 76 6.51 6.65 7.54
CA ALA A 76 6.56 6.70 6.09
C ALA A 76 5.32 7.37 5.48
N MET A 77 4.13 6.98 5.92
CA MET A 77 2.87 7.57 5.43
C MET A 77 2.76 9.07 5.74
N ASN A 78 3.16 9.50 6.93
CA ASN A 78 3.17 10.91 7.32
C ASN A 78 4.07 11.75 6.41
N ARG A 79 5.21 11.20 5.96
CA ARG A 79 6.12 11.88 5.02
C ARG A 79 5.46 12.18 3.67
N PHE A 80 4.58 11.30 3.21
CA PHE A 80 3.81 11.48 1.96
C PHE A 80 2.57 12.36 2.13
N GLY A 81 2.35 12.95 3.32
CA GLY A 81 1.14 13.74 3.56
C GLY A 81 -0.16 12.91 3.49
N LEU A 82 -0.04 11.59 3.50
CA LEU A 82 -1.19 10.69 3.58
C LEU A 82 -1.61 10.66 5.03
N PRO A 83 -2.87 11.07 5.35
CA PRO A 83 -3.32 11.04 6.71
C PRO A 83 -3.21 9.61 7.23
N ASP A 84 -2.58 9.43 8.39
CA ASP A 84 -2.70 8.18 9.12
C ASP A 84 -4.19 7.93 9.29
N SER A 85 -4.73 7.00 8.52
CA SER A 85 -6.15 6.73 8.52
C SER A 85 -6.63 6.38 9.93
N ALA A 86 -5.72 5.97 10.82
CA ALA A 86 -5.94 5.55 12.19
C ALA A 86 -5.75 6.64 13.25
N THR A 87 -6.43 7.77 13.09
CA THR A 87 -6.70 8.71 14.20
C THR A 87 -7.68 8.16 15.25
N SER A 88 -8.33 7.01 15.01
CA SER A 88 -9.14 6.31 16.03
C SER A 88 -8.51 4.99 16.47
N GLU A 89 -8.63 4.64 17.75
CA GLU A 89 -8.17 3.36 18.31
C GLU A 89 -8.76 2.15 17.58
N PHE A 90 -9.99 2.27 17.09
CA PHE A 90 -10.64 1.23 16.27
C PHE A 90 -9.87 0.92 14.99
N LYS A 91 -9.35 1.95 14.32
CA LYS A 91 -8.55 1.78 13.10
C LYS A 91 -7.12 1.32 13.41
N LYS A 92 -6.57 1.65 14.59
CA LYS A 92 -5.34 1.05 15.12
C LYS A 92 -5.48 -0.47 15.28
N ALA A 93 -6.53 -0.92 15.96
CA ALA A 93 -6.80 -2.34 16.18
C ALA A 93 -7.03 -3.09 14.86
N ASN A 94 -7.75 -2.47 13.91
CA ASN A 94 -7.92 -3.06 12.58
C ASN A 94 -6.60 -3.15 11.81
N TYR A 95 -5.72 -2.15 11.93
CA TYR A 95 -4.38 -2.21 11.35
C TYR A 95 -3.55 -3.34 11.99
N GLU A 96 -3.48 -3.41 13.33
CA GLU A 96 -2.73 -4.47 14.03
C GLU A 96 -3.26 -5.87 13.69
N LYS A 97 -4.55 -5.98 13.36
CA LYS A 97 -5.19 -7.24 12.97
C LYS A 97 -5.02 -7.59 11.48
N SER A 98 -5.01 -6.60 10.58
CA SER A 98 -5.06 -6.83 9.13
C SER A 98 -3.77 -6.47 8.38
N GLY A 99 -2.95 -5.58 8.94
CA GLY A 99 -1.76 -5.04 8.31
C GLY A 99 -2.02 -4.06 7.16
N ILE A 100 -3.28 -3.69 6.91
CA ILE A 100 -3.65 -2.94 5.70
C ILE A 100 -3.50 -1.44 5.93
N VAL A 101 -2.64 -0.81 5.11
CA VAL A 101 -2.58 0.65 4.91
C VAL A 101 -3.24 0.98 3.59
N GLY A 102 -3.95 2.11 3.46
CA GLY A 102 -4.48 2.51 2.16
C GLY A 102 -4.57 4.01 1.96
N ALA A 103 -4.57 4.41 0.69
CA ALA A 103 -4.69 5.78 0.22
C ALA A 103 -5.75 5.85 -0.88
N ARG A 104 -6.60 6.88 -0.86
CA ARG A 104 -7.66 7.06 -1.87
C ARG A 104 -7.07 7.60 -3.17
N ALA A 105 -7.71 7.26 -4.29
CA ALA A 105 -7.27 7.71 -5.61
C ALA A 105 -7.12 9.24 -5.72
N GLN A 106 -8.01 10.03 -5.11
CA GLN A 106 -7.92 11.50 -5.13
C GLN A 106 -6.75 12.04 -4.30
N GLU A 107 -6.35 11.32 -3.25
CA GLU A 107 -5.18 11.68 -2.42
C GLU A 107 -3.91 11.37 -3.19
N LEU A 108 -3.85 10.19 -3.81
CA LEU A 108 -2.74 9.77 -4.65
C LEU A 108 -2.52 10.74 -5.82
N GLU A 109 -3.56 11.08 -6.57
CA GLU A 109 -3.42 11.99 -7.72
C GLU A 109 -2.87 13.39 -7.33
N LYS A 110 -3.15 13.86 -6.11
CA LYS A 110 -2.58 15.11 -5.58
C LYS A 110 -1.13 15.00 -5.13
N LEU A 111 -0.72 13.81 -4.67
CA LEU A 111 0.56 13.58 -4.02
C LEU A 111 1.63 13.05 -4.96
N ILE A 112 1.30 12.06 -5.78
CA ILE A 112 2.22 11.39 -6.70
C ILE A 112 2.04 11.85 -8.16
N GLY A 113 0.96 12.58 -8.45
CA GLY A 113 0.67 13.12 -9.79
C GLY A 113 -0.33 12.28 -10.59
N PRO A 114 -0.52 12.59 -11.89
CA PRO A 114 -1.49 11.91 -12.73
C PRO A 114 -1.18 10.41 -12.85
N TRP A 115 -2.19 9.65 -13.23
CA TRP A 115 -2.07 8.23 -13.53
C TRP A 115 -1.63 8.00 -15.00
N PRO A 116 -0.78 7.01 -15.29
CA PRO A 116 0.04 6.26 -14.34
C PRO A 116 1.20 7.14 -13.82
N ALA A 117 1.68 6.85 -12.62
CA ALA A 117 2.88 7.51 -12.09
C ALA A 117 4.14 6.74 -12.50
N ASP A 118 5.28 7.44 -12.54
CA ASP A 118 6.58 6.79 -12.68
C ASP A 118 6.85 5.87 -11.48
N ILE A 119 7.16 4.60 -11.77
CA ILE A 119 7.49 3.58 -10.78
C ILE A 119 9.03 3.49 -10.69
N PRO A 120 9.65 3.82 -9.55
CA PRO A 120 11.10 3.66 -9.39
C PRO A 120 11.48 2.17 -9.42
N GLU A 121 12.66 1.86 -9.93
CA GLU A 121 13.24 0.53 -9.75
C GLU A 121 13.51 0.29 -8.26
N PHE A 122 13.01 -0.82 -7.72
CA PHE A 122 13.33 -1.23 -6.36
C PHE A 122 14.60 -2.08 -6.41
N THR A 123 15.70 -1.52 -5.90
CA THR A 123 17.05 -2.09 -6.07
C THR A 123 17.37 -3.23 -5.11
N ASP A 124 16.54 -3.46 -4.09
CA ASP A 124 16.73 -4.54 -3.13
C ASP A 124 15.88 -5.76 -3.49
N VAL A 125 16.41 -6.94 -3.16
CA VAL A 125 15.79 -8.24 -3.41
C VAL A 125 14.53 -8.36 -2.55
N LEU A 126 13.43 -7.84 -3.07
CA LEU A 126 12.10 -8.10 -2.55
C LEU A 126 11.66 -9.42 -3.20
N ILE A 127 11.81 -10.56 -2.50
CA ILE A 127 11.38 -11.82 -3.10
C ILE A 127 9.86 -11.82 -3.18
N VAL A 128 9.40 -11.72 -4.41
CA VAL A 128 8.01 -11.72 -4.80
C VAL A 128 7.58 -13.18 -4.91
N THR A 129 7.11 -13.79 -3.82
CA THR A 129 6.36 -15.06 -3.92
C THR A 129 4.90 -14.76 -4.28
N GLY A 130 4.39 -15.52 -5.24
CA GLY A 130 2.98 -15.52 -5.67
C GLY A 130 2.14 -16.47 -4.85
#